data_AF-A0A1G5XS71-F1
#
_entry.id   AF-A0A1G5XS71-F1
#
_cell.length_a   1.000
_cell.length_b   1.000
_cell.length_c   1.000
_cell.angle_alpha   90.00
_cell.angle_beta   90.00
_cell.angle_gamma   90.00
#
_symmetry.space_group_name_H-M   'P 1'
#
loop_
_entity.id
_entity.type
_entity.pdbx_description
1 polymer ?
#
loop_
_entity_poly.entity_id
_entity_poly.type
_entity_poly.pdbx_seq_one_letter_code
_entity_poly.pdbx_strand_id
1 'polypeptide(L)'
;MKKFTEGIAKALCVFISATMCATVFPQASLKAQAAGTGKDLQLGATVLNDNVNTTSAPVVYYDSLRNTWNVVGYGGTGVASSAGTITLISSSSFYQGRYSSQTQYSNNYSGSNLQTAMDFFTERLTTGEKGAVALKTLTGGNPNYGVSGHNENDISGPTVSNAVMWPLSVAEANQLNSDFWDCRGYDWWLRSPGRSDDYAAYVGMGYLNPSGTDVTSYRIDMRPAINLNLSSIIFTSAAEGGKSSGSVGAGALTEPSAYDGNSGWKLTVLDSSRSFTASRADSASVPSGDTIVIDYTGATVGSNEFVSAILLDSSGNLLYYGKIQSKFSGNADDSALVTIPDGLTDGTYTLKIFSEQCNGDKLTDLASAFSAINITVDASAPRTYTLPVPVSVPISISVADGETENEESQVSTKKDWLEIVDDAIDEAIKKGDSQTIYLWGVTGLPITTMRKLKDNPQITLVLNYTYENVEYNVTIPGKNVVVDDTIPWYGPLYLNKYYS
;
A
#
# COMPACT_ATOMS: atom_id res chain seq x y z
N MET A 1 -36.25 -13.44 -41.31
CA MET A 1 -36.24 -12.33 -40.33
C MET A 1 -35.52 -12.65 -39.02
N LYS A 2 -35.68 -13.83 -38.39
CA LYS A 2 -34.91 -14.20 -37.16
C LYS A 2 -33.38 -14.25 -37.31
N LYS A 3 -32.86 -14.64 -38.48
CA LYS A 3 -31.40 -14.68 -38.74
C LYS A 3 -30.73 -13.31 -38.99
N PHE A 4 -31.52 -12.26 -39.21
CA PHE A 4 -30.99 -10.91 -39.47
C PHE A 4 -30.81 -10.11 -38.17
N THR A 5 -31.54 -10.48 -37.11
CA THR A 5 -31.47 -9.83 -35.79
C THR A 5 -30.29 -10.34 -34.95
N GLU A 6 -29.86 -11.59 -35.12
CA GLU A 6 -28.71 -12.18 -34.39
C GLU A 6 -27.34 -11.65 -34.87
N GLY A 7 -27.24 -11.24 -36.14
CA GLY A 7 -26.01 -10.64 -36.68
C GLY A 7 -25.74 -9.23 -36.16
N ILE A 8 -26.79 -8.44 -35.93
CA ILE A 8 -26.69 -7.06 -35.45
C ILE A 8 -26.39 -7.03 -33.94
N ALA A 9 -26.93 -7.98 -33.16
CA ALA A 9 -26.60 -8.10 -31.73
C ALA A 9 -25.14 -8.53 -31.49
N LYS A 10 -24.59 -9.42 -32.33
CA LYS A 10 -23.17 -9.81 -32.25
C LYS A 10 -22.23 -8.70 -32.72
N ALA A 11 -22.61 -7.93 -33.74
CA ALA A 11 -21.83 -6.77 -34.18
C ALA A 11 -21.82 -5.65 -33.12
N LEU A 12 -22.92 -5.44 -32.39
CA LEU A 12 -23.01 -4.43 -31.33
C LEU A 12 -22.23 -4.85 -30.06
N CYS A 13 -22.22 -6.13 -29.69
CA CYS A 13 -21.37 -6.62 -28.59
C CYS A 13 -19.86 -6.57 -28.92
N VAL A 14 -19.47 -6.79 -30.17
CA VAL A 14 -18.07 -6.63 -30.60
C VAL A 14 -17.68 -5.15 -30.68
N PHE A 15 -18.59 -4.25 -31.06
CA PHE A 15 -18.32 -2.81 -31.03
C PHE A 15 -18.26 -2.24 -29.60
N ILE A 16 -19.11 -2.71 -28.68
CA ILE A 16 -19.07 -2.26 -27.27
C ILE A 16 -17.84 -2.83 -26.53
N SER A 17 -17.42 -4.07 -26.82
CA SER A 17 -16.16 -4.63 -26.27
C SER A 17 -14.89 -4.01 -26.89
N ALA A 18 -14.92 -3.62 -28.17
CA ALA A 18 -13.80 -2.91 -28.80
C ALA A 18 -13.69 -1.44 -28.34
N THR A 19 -14.79 -0.82 -27.92
CA THR A 19 -14.79 0.57 -27.45
C THR A 19 -14.42 0.68 -25.95
N MET A 20 -14.67 -0.36 -25.15
CA MET A 20 -14.12 -0.45 -23.78
C MET A 20 -12.61 -0.79 -23.74
N CYS A 21 -12.02 -1.18 -24.88
CA CYS A 21 -10.57 -1.30 -25.05
C CYS A 21 -9.89 0.00 -25.54
N ALA A 22 -10.64 1.10 -25.73
CA ALA A 22 -10.11 2.36 -26.25
C ALA A 22 -10.25 3.56 -25.28
N THR A 23 -10.76 3.35 -24.06
CA THR A 23 -10.62 4.28 -22.93
C THR A 23 -9.61 3.76 -21.90
N VAL A 24 -8.60 3.04 -22.39
CA VAL A 24 -7.29 3.08 -21.75
C VAL A 24 -6.91 4.54 -21.85
N PHE A 25 -7.07 5.29 -20.75
CA PHE A 25 -6.34 6.54 -20.59
C PHE A 25 -4.93 6.30 -21.12
N PRO A 26 -4.29 7.25 -21.82
CA PRO A 26 -2.86 7.17 -21.93
C PRO A 26 -2.34 7.16 -20.49
N GLN A 27 -2.14 5.98 -19.92
CA GLN A 27 -1.04 5.71 -19.02
C GLN A 27 0.13 6.12 -19.89
N ALA A 28 0.46 7.41 -19.81
CA ALA A 28 1.69 7.94 -20.29
C ALA A 28 2.70 6.92 -19.80
N SER A 29 3.26 6.16 -20.76
CA SER A 29 4.36 5.26 -20.52
C SER A 29 5.23 5.99 -19.51
N LEU A 30 5.33 5.47 -18.29
CA LEU A 30 6.19 6.04 -17.27
C LEU A 30 7.56 6.05 -17.92
N LYS A 31 7.92 7.18 -18.54
CA LYS A 31 9.22 7.40 -19.11
C LYS A 31 10.14 7.20 -17.92
N ALA A 32 11.05 6.25 -18.07
CA ALA A 32 12.03 5.85 -17.08
C ALA A 32 12.42 7.05 -16.22
N GLN A 33 11.87 7.11 -15.01
CA GLN A 33 12.29 8.11 -14.04
C GLN A 33 13.70 7.74 -13.61
N ALA A 34 14.52 8.76 -13.44
CA ALA A 34 15.96 8.69 -13.29
C ALA A 34 16.44 7.57 -12.34
N ALA A 35 17.66 7.09 -12.59
CA ALA A 35 18.42 6.26 -11.65
C ALA A 35 18.33 6.85 -10.23
N GLY A 36 18.36 5.98 -9.22
CA GLY A 36 18.01 6.28 -7.83
C GLY A 36 18.35 7.70 -7.42
N THR A 37 17.35 8.51 -7.06
CA THR A 37 17.55 9.93 -6.68
C THR A 37 18.38 10.12 -5.40
N GLY A 38 18.84 9.02 -4.80
CA GLY A 38 19.41 8.96 -3.45
C GLY A 38 18.36 9.14 -2.36
N LYS A 39 17.07 9.23 -2.73
CA LYS A 39 15.96 9.39 -1.79
C LYS A 39 15.38 8.04 -1.37
N ASP A 40 14.86 8.03 -0.16
CA ASP A 40 14.16 6.91 0.46
C ASP A 40 12.76 6.67 -0.11
N LEU A 41 12.25 7.52 -1.01
CA LEU A 41 10.99 7.33 -1.71
C LEU A 41 11.09 7.77 -3.17
N GLN A 42 10.67 6.90 -4.08
CA GLN A 42 10.80 7.10 -5.53
C GLN A 42 9.60 6.51 -6.27
N LEU A 43 9.15 7.18 -7.33
CA LEU A 43 8.07 6.64 -8.18
C LEU A 43 8.54 5.42 -8.98
N GLY A 44 7.62 4.50 -9.22
CA GLY A 44 7.91 3.25 -9.90
C GLY A 44 8.94 2.39 -9.16
N ALA A 45 9.74 1.66 -9.93
CA ALA A 45 10.67 0.65 -9.44
C ALA A 45 12.11 0.85 -9.93
N THR A 46 12.46 2.01 -10.50
CA THR A 46 13.78 2.23 -11.13
C THR A 46 14.94 1.95 -10.18
N VAL A 47 14.79 2.29 -8.91
CA VAL A 47 15.82 2.03 -7.88
C VAL A 47 16.17 0.54 -7.71
N LEU A 48 15.27 -0.35 -8.13
CA LEU A 48 15.48 -1.79 -8.06
C LEU A 48 16.38 -2.32 -9.20
N ASN A 49 16.70 -1.50 -10.20
CA ASN A 49 17.60 -1.87 -11.30
C ASN A 49 19.09 -1.73 -10.96
N ASP A 50 19.42 -1.15 -9.81
CA ASP A 50 20.81 -0.97 -9.41
C ASP A 50 21.43 -2.34 -9.05
N ASN A 51 22.63 -2.64 -9.57
CA ASN A 51 23.40 -3.83 -9.19
C ASN A 51 22.62 -5.17 -9.24
N VAL A 52 21.63 -5.29 -10.13
CA VAL A 52 20.80 -6.50 -10.29
C VAL A 52 21.69 -7.72 -10.44
N ASN A 53 21.30 -8.82 -9.77
CA ASN A 53 22.04 -10.09 -9.80
C ASN A 53 23.49 -9.97 -9.26
N THR A 54 23.69 -9.16 -8.22
CA THR A 54 24.96 -9.10 -7.46
C THR A 54 24.66 -9.15 -5.95
N THR A 55 25.68 -9.38 -5.11
CA THR A 55 25.53 -9.35 -3.64
C THR A 55 25.08 -7.99 -3.08
N SER A 56 25.21 -6.92 -3.87
CA SER A 56 24.72 -5.58 -3.57
C SER A 56 23.40 -5.24 -4.27
N ALA A 57 22.71 -6.23 -4.83
CA ALA A 57 21.40 -6.04 -5.42
C ALA A 57 20.39 -5.53 -4.36
N PRO A 58 19.43 -4.69 -4.76
CA PRO A 58 18.34 -4.25 -3.92
C PRO A 58 17.62 -5.45 -3.28
N VAL A 59 17.45 -5.37 -1.98
CA VAL A 59 16.64 -6.30 -1.20
C VAL A 59 15.25 -5.71 -1.07
N VAL A 60 14.22 -6.49 -1.40
CA VAL A 60 12.83 -6.09 -1.41
C VAL A 60 12.06 -6.90 -0.38
N TYR A 61 11.22 -6.21 0.39
CA TYR A 61 10.17 -6.82 1.20
C TYR A 61 8.90 -6.92 0.37
N TYR A 62 8.44 -8.15 0.19
CA TYR A 62 7.24 -8.49 -0.57
C TYR A 62 6.65 -9.75 0.05
N ASP A 63 5.34 -9.76 0.30
CA ASP A 63 4.56 -10.72 1.10
C ASP A 63 4.23 -10.32 2.54
N SER A 64 3.24 -11.01 3.08
CA SER A 64 2.70 -10.86 4.44
C SER A 64 3.59 -11.44 5.55
N LEU A 65 4.69 -12.12 5.20
CA LEU A 65 5.60 -12.81 6.13
C LEU A 65 6.90 -12.06 6.36
N ARG A 66 7.04 -10.87 5.77
CA ARG A 66 8.25 -10.02 5.86
C ARG A 66 9.48 -10.74 5.29
N ASN A 67 9.27 -11.63 4.31
CA ASN A 67 10.39 -12.25 3.64
C ASN A 67 11.14 -11.20 2.81
N THR A 68 12.44 -11.44 2.66
CA THR A 68 13.33 -10.61 1.86
C THR A 68 13.61 -11.28 0.54
N TRP A 69 13.66 -10.49 -0.52
CA TRP A 69 13.84 -10.97 -1.88
C TRP A 69 14.95 -10.18 -2.57
N ASN A 70 15.84 -10.86 -3.28
CA ASN A 70 16.90 -10.21 -4.06
C ASN A 70 16.42 -9.98 -5.48
N VAL A 71 16.72 -8.80 -6.02
CA VAL A 71 16.47 -8.51 -7.44
C VAL A 71 17.55 -9.18 -8.30
N VAL A 72 17.14 -10.15 -9.10
CA VAL A 72 18.04 -10.95 -9.96
C VAL A 72 17.76 -10.77 -11.45
N GLY A 73 16.67 -10.09 -11.80
CA GLY A 73 16.37 -9.67 -13.16
C GLY A 73 15.51 -8.40 -13.18
N TYR A 74 15.71 -7.57 -14.20
CA TYR A 74 14.99 -6.30 -14.37
C TYR A 74 14.84 -5.95 -15.85
N GLY A 75 13.62 -5.63 -16.27
CA GLY A 75 13.33 -5.00 -17.56
C GLY A 75 13.73 -5.82 -18.80
N GLY A 76 13.83 -7.14 -18.69
CA GLY A 76 14.30 -8.03 -19.77
C GLY A 76 15.79 -8.37 -19.70
N THR A 77 16.45 -8.04 -18.60
CA THR A 77 17.86 -8.39 -18.34
C THR A 77 17.99 -9.18 -17.04
N GLY A 78 18.99 -10.06 -16.96
CA GLY A 78 19.21 -10.92 -15.79
C GLY A 78 18.33 -12.18 -15.79
N VAL A 79 18.24 -12.82 -14.62
CA VAL A 79 17.62 -14.14 -14.43
C VAL A 79 16.14 -14.08 -14.73
N ALA A 80 15.64 -14.92 -15.64
CA ALA A 80 14.22 -15.13 -15.92
C ALA A 80 13.37 -13.87 -16.19
N SER A 81 14.02 -12.74 -16.53
CA SER A 81 13.37 -11.46 -16.75
C SER A 81 12.93 -11.29 -18.20
N SER A 82 11.72 -10.78 -18.38
CA SER A 82 11.20 -10.30 -19.66
C SER A 82 10.99 -8.78 -19.63
N ALA A 83 10.89 -8.15 -20.80
CA ALA A 83 10.61 -6.73 -20.90
C ALA A 83 9.34 -6.38 -20.10
N GLY A 84 9.42 -5.36 -19.24
CA GLY A 84 8.31 -4.96 -18.37
C GLY A 84 8.18 -5.74 -17.06
N THR A 85 9.14 -6.62 -16.71
CA THR A 85 9.10 -7.40 -15.45
C THR A 85 10.33 -7.22 -14.58
N ILE A 86 10.19 -7.52 -13.29
CA ILE A 86 11.28 -7.71 -12.33
C ILE A 86 11.24 -9.15 -11.87
N THR A 87 12.39 -9.82 -11.82
CA THR A 87 12.53 -11.15 -11.22
C THR A 87 13.15 -11.03 -9.84
N LEU A 88 12.43 -11.54 -8.86
CA LEU A 88 12.87 -11.63 -7.48
C LEU A 88 13.13 -13.09 -7.12
N ILE A 89 14.18 -13.36 -6.35
CA ILE A 89 14.40 -14.65 -5.69
C ILE A 89 14.44 -14.47 -4.18
N SER A 90 13.78 -15.36 -3.45
CA SER A 90 13.82 -15.35 -1.98
C SER A 90 15.27 -15.37 -1.46
N SER A 91 15.54 -14.58 -0.42
CA SER A 91 16.89 -14.44 0.18
C SER A 91 17.28 -15.61 1.07
N SER A 92 16.32 -16.47 1.41
CA SER A 92 16.50 -17.69 2.19
C SER A 92 15.60 -18.77 1.62
N SER A 93 15.91 -20.03 1.93
CA SER A 93 15.03 -21.14 1.63
C SER A 93 13.78 -21.08 2.50
N PHE A 94 12.67 -21.59 1.97
CA PHE A 94 11.40 -21.68 2.68
C PHE A 94 11.11 -23.15 2.97
N TYR A 95 11.21 -23.60 4.23
CA TYR A 95 10.74 -24.92 4.66
C TYR A 95 11.37 -26.14 3.92
N GLN A 96 11.28 -27.33 4.51
CA GLN A 96 11.69 -28.59 3.87
C GLN A 96 10.66 -29.07 2.85
N GLY A 97 10.59 -28.39 1.70
CA GLY A 97 9.81 -28.81 0.55
C GLY A 97 10.50 -29.97 -0.16
N ARG A 98 10.21 -31.22 0.22
CA ARG A 98 10.64 -32.37 -0.59
C ARG A 98 10.12 -32.21 -2.01
N TYR A 99 10.91 -32.64 -2.99
CA TYR A 99 10.47 -32.61 -4.38
C TYR A 99 9.24 -33.50 -4.56
N SER A 100 9.30 -34.72 -4.06
CA SER A 100 8.18 -35.67 -4.13
C SER A 100 7.84 -36.35 -2.80
N SER A 101 6.69 -37.02 -2.77
CA SER A 101 6.25 -37.88 -1.67
C SER A 101 7.05 -39.19 -1.64
N GLN A 102 7.13 -39.82 -0.47
CA GLN A 102 7.83 -41.11 -0.29
C GLN A 102 7.19 -42.29 -1.04
N THR A 103 6.00 -42.08 -1.62
CA THR A 103 5.23 -43.11 -2.33
C THR A 103 5.18 -42.88 -3.84
N GLN A 104 5.63 -41.73 -4.32
CA GLN A 104 5.65 -41.37 -5.74
C GLN A 104 7.06 -40.90 -6.11
N TYR A 105 7.94 -41.83 -6.47
CA TYR A 105 9.33 -41.53 -6.84
C TYR A 105 9.38 -40.95 -8.25
N SER A 106 9.17 -39.63 -8.36
CA SER A 106 9.14 -38.93 -9.64
C SER A 106 9.67 -37.50 -9.50
N ASN A 107 10.40 -37.07 -10.52
CA ASN A 107 10.90 -35.71 -10.73
C ASN A 107 9.92 -34.84 -11.53
N ASN A 108 8.71 -35.34 -11.81
CA ASN A 108 7.65 -34.53 -12.37
C ASN A 108 7.38 -33.35 -11.45
N TYR A 109 7.53 -32.12 -11.93
CA TYR A 109 7.19 -30.93 -11.12
C TYR A 109 5.68 -30.79 -10.96
N SER A 110 4.93 -31.03 -12.04
CA SER A 110 3.47 -30.97 -12.03
C SER A 110 2.89 -32.05 -11.11
N GLY A 111 2.13 -31.63 -10.10
CA GLY A 111 1.53 -32.50 -9.07
C GLY A 111 2.50 -32.93 -7.97
N SER A 112 3.68 -32.31 -7.90
CA SER A 112 4.72 -32.64 -6.91
C SER A 112 4.46 -32.01 -5.53
N ASN A 113 5.20 -32.48 -4.54
CA ASN A 113 5.20 -31.85 -3.22
C ASN A 113 5.86 -30.46 -3.28
N LEU A 114 6.86 -30.26 -4.13
CA LEU A 114 7.49 -28.96 -4.33
C LEU A 114 6.52 -27.95 -4.93
N GLN A 115 5.75 -28.33 -5.95
CA GLN A 115 4.70 -27.46 -6.51
C GLN A 115 3.65 -27.14 -5.44
N THR A 116 3.16 -28.15 -4.71
CA THR A 116 2.18 -27.96 -3.63
C THR A 116 2.66 -26.96 -2.60
N ALA A 117 3.97 -26.98 -2.28
CA ALA A 117 4.54 -26.05 -1.34
C ALA A 117 4.69 -24.63 -1.92
N MET A 118 5.05 -24.48 -3.21
CA MET A 118 5.03 -23.18 -3.89
C MET A 118 3.62 -22.58 -3.93
N ASP A 119 2.61 -23.40 -4.18
CA ASP A 119 1.20 -22.99 -4.18
C ASP A 119 0.76 -22.57 -2.77
N PHE A 120 1.19 -23.29 -1.73
CA PHE A 120 0.93 -22.90 -0.34
C PHE A 120 1.47 -21.50 0.00
N PHE A 121 2.68 -21.15 -0.43
CA PHE A 121 3.21 -19.79 -0.22
C PHE A 121 2.53 -18.74 -1.10
N THR A 122 2.16 -19.12 -2.33
CA THR A 122 1.38 -18.28 -3.24
C THR A 122 0.04 -17.87 -2.62
N GLU A 123 -0.65 -18.77 -1.92
CA GLU A 123 -1.93 -18.47 -1.27
C GLU A 123 -1.82 -17.52 -0.07
N ARG A 124 -0.60 -17.25 0.41
CA ARG A 124 -0.36 -16.27 1.49
C ARG A 124 -0.16 -14.85 0.98
N LEU A 125 -0.01 -14.69 -0.34
CA LEU A 125 -0.06 -13.38 -0.97
C LEU A 125 -1.49 -12.85 -0.95
N THR A 126 -1.64 -11.56 -0.68
CA THR A 126 -2.92 -10.86 -0.83
C THR A 126 -3.38 -10.85 -2.29
N THR A 127 -4.65 -10.54 -2.52
CA THR A 127 -5.19 -10.38 -3.89
C THR A 127 -4.42 -9.33 -4.69
N GLY A 128 -4.07 -8.19 -4.05
CA GLY A 128 -3.30 -7.12 -4.68
C GLY A 128 -1.87 -7.56 -5.04
N GLU A 129 -1.20 -8.29 -4.15
CA GLU A 129 0.12 -8.87 -4.44
C GLU A 129 0.03 -9.86 -5.61
N LYS A 130 -0.89 -10.82 -5.58
CA LYS A 130 -1.10 -11.77 -6.69
C LYS A 130 -1.38 -11.05 -8.01
N GLY A 131 -2.15 -9.95 -7.99
CA GLY A 131 -2.42 -9.12 -9.16
C GLY A 131 -1.19 -8.40 -9.73
N ALA A 132 -0.14 -8.19 -8.94
CA ALA A 132 1.11 -7.60 -9.40
C ALA A 132 2.02 -8.61 -10.12
N VAL A 133 1.76 -9.91 -10.00
CA VAL A 133 2.63 -10.97 -10.53
C VAL A 133 2.43 -11.17 -12.03
N ALA A 134 3.53 -11.20 -12.76
CA ALA A 134 3.56 -11.68 -14.15
C ALA A 134 3.60 -13.21 -14.11
N LEU A 135 2.45 -13.83 -14.39
CA LEU A 135 2.30 -15.28 -14.37
C LEU A 135 3.24 -15.98 -15.34
N LYS A 136 3.83 -17.09 -14.91
CA LYS A 136 4.80 -17.86 -15.70
C LYS A 136 4.21 -19.18 -16.17
N THR A 137 4.47 -19.54 -17.42
CA THR A 137 4.24 -20.88 -17.94
C THR A 137 5.53 -21.69 -17.83
N LEU A 138 5.45 -22.86 -17.19
CA LEU A 138 6.53 -23.81 -17.07
C LEU A 138 6.27 -24.95 -18.06
N THR A 139 6.95 -24.92 -19.22
CA THR A 139 6.81 -25.91 -20.28
C THR A 139 7.19 -27.30 -19.78
N GLY A 140 6.30 -28.28 -19.97
CA GLY A 140 6.50 -29.66 -19.54
C GLY A 140 6.91 -30.61 -20.67
N GLY A 141 7.05 -31.89 -20.31
CA GLY A 141 7.46 -32.97 -21.21
C GLY A 141 8.98 -33.10 -21.39
N ASN A 142 9.76 -32.45 -20.53
CA ASN A 142 11.22 -32.47 -20.60
C ASN A 142 11.75 -33.86 -20.21
N PRO A 143 12.58 -34.51 -21.04
CA PRO A 143 13.24 -35.75 -20.64
C PRO A 143 14.35 -35.50 -19.61
N ASN A 144 14.81 -36.57 -18.97
CA ASN A 144 15.88 -36.52 -17.98
C ASN A 144 17.20 -35.95 -18.52
N TYR A 145 17.98 -35.37 -17.62
CA TYR A 145 19.30 -34.85 -17.93
C TYR A 145 20.19 -35.92 -18.59
N GLY A 146 20.87 -35.54 -19.67
CA GLY A 146 21.71 -36.44 -20.47
C GLY A 146 20.96 -37.25 -21.53
N VAL A 147 19.63 -37.13 -21.62
CA VAL A 147 18.82 -37.74 -22.69
C VAL A 147 18.65 -36.75 -23.85
N SER A 148 18.68 -37.25 -25.08
CA SER A 148 18.45 -36.44 -26.29
C SER A 148 17.11 -35.71 -26.21
N GLY A 149 17.12 -34.40 -26.49
CA GLY A 149 15.93 -33.55 -26.39
C GLY A 149 15.71 -32.91 -25.02
N HIS A 150 16.61 -33.11 -24.05
CA HIS A 150 16.59 -32.40 -22.78
C HIS A 150 16.76 -30.89 -22.98
N ASN A 151 15.92 -30.11 -22.30
CA ASN A 151 16.00 -28.66 -22.23
C ASN A 151 16.21 -28.23 -20.78
N GLU A 152 17.30 -27.51 -20.51
CA GLU A 152 17.64 -27.09 -19.15
C GLU A 152 16.59 -26.19 -18.49
N ASN A 153 15.68 -25.58 -19.26
CA ASN A 153 14.68 -24.63 -18.76
C ASN A 153 13.32 -25.24 -18.40
N ASP A 154 13.04 -26.46 -18.89
CA ASP A 154 11.71 -27.08 -18.88
C ASP A 154 11.54 -28.05 -17.70
N ILE A 155 10.29 -28.36 -17.34
CA ILE A 155 9.96 -29.29 -16.26
C ILE A 155 9.70 -30.70 -16.79
N SER A 156 9.93 -31.70 -15.96
CA SER A 156 9.37 -33.04 -16.19
C SER A 156 7.89 -33.08 -15.81
N GLY A 157 7.13 -33.95 -16.49
CA GLY A 157 5.67 -34.04 -16.39
C GLY A 157 4.91 -32.99 -17.22
N PRO A 158 3.59 -32.87 -17.05
CA PRO A 158 2.77 -31.91 -17.79
C PRO A 158 3.17 -30.44 -17.57
N THR A 159 2.88 -29.59 -18.56
CA THR A 159 3.05 -28.13 -18.47
C THR A 159 2.22 -27.57 -17.31
N VAL A 160 2.84 -26.67 -16.51
CA VAL A 160 2.15 -25.88 -15.50
C VAL A 160 1.98 -24.46 -16.04
N SER A 161 0.73 -24.08 -16.30
CA SER A 161 0.37 -22.72 -16.70
C SER A 161 0.09 -21.86 -15.47
N ASN A 162 0.29 -20.55 -15.60
CA ASN A 162 -0.11 -19.56 -14.59
C ASN A 162 0.57 -19.70 -13.22
N ALA A 163 1.82 -20.15 -13.17
CA ALA A 163 2.59 -20.21 -11.93
C ALA A 163 2.87 -18.79 -11.42
N VAL A 164 2.53 -18.53 -10.15
CA VAL A 164 2.81 -17.25 -9.46
C VAL A 164 4.24 -17.27 -8.91
N MET A 165 4.58 -18.31 -8.16
CA MET A 165 5.94 -18.62 -7.71
C MET A 165 6.45 -19.89 -8.37
N TRP A 166 7.77 -20.00 -8.59
CA TRP A 166 8.39 -21.21 -9.13
C TRP A 166 9.82 -21.41 -8.63
N PRO A 167 10.33 -22.66 -8.58
CA PRO A 167 11.75 -22.91 -8.43
C PRO A 167 12.48 -22.61 -9.74
N LEU A 168 13.67 -22.01 -9.68
CA LEU A 168 14.48 -21.78 -10.88
C LEU A 168 14.77 -23.08 -11.63
N SER A 169 15.04 -22.97 -12.92
CA SER A 169 15.56 -24.07 -13.75
C SER A 169 17.08 -24.10 -13.69
N VAL A 170 17.70 -25.14 -14.24
CA VAL A 170 19.14 -25.15 -14.48
C VAL A 170 19.56 -23.96 -15.34
N ALA A 171 18.84 -23.67 -16.42
CA ALA A 171 19.14 -22.52 -17.29
C ALA A 171 19.07 -21.17 -16.56
N GLU A 172 18.06 -20.97 -15.71
CA GLU A 172 17.89 -19.74 -14.93
C GLU A 172 18.93 -19.65 -13.79
N ALA A 173 19.22 -20.75 -13.11
CA ALA A 173 20.22 -20.79 -12.04
C ALA A 173 21.66 -20.62 -12.56
N ASN A 174 21.94 -21.00 -13.81
CA ASN A 174 23.19 -20.67 -14.50
C ASN A 174 23.34 -19.16 -14.80
N GLN A 175 22.24 -18.42 -14.91
CA GLN A 175 22.27 -16.95 -15.05
C GLN A 175 22.40 -16.24 -13.70
N LEU A 176 22.00 -16.91 -12.62
CA LEU A 176 22.08 -16.39 -11.26
C LEU A 176 23.55 -16.29 -10.85
N ASN A 177 23.93 -15.15 -10.27
CA ASN A 177 25.26 -14.97 -9.71
C ASN A 177 25.52 -16.04 -8.64
N SER A 178 26.69 -16.67 -8.72
CA SER A 178 27.06 -17.79 -7.85
C SER A 178 27.10 -17.43 -6.37
N ASP A 179 27.24 -16.15 -6.02
CA ASP A 179 27.16 -15.69 -4.64
C ASP A 179 25.76 -15.90 -4.04
N PHE A 180 24.73 -16.00 -4.88
CA PHE A 180 23.39 -16.38 -4.45
C PHE A 180 23.19 -17.89 -4.39
N TRP A 181 24.12 -18.73 -4.85
CA TRP A 181 23.95 -20.19 -4.77
C TRP A 181 23.95 -20.68 -3.33
N ASP A 182 24.79 -20.08 -2.47
CA ASP A 182 24.73 -20.31 -1.03
C ASP A 182 23.48 -19.63 -0.44
N CYS A 183 22.51 -20.45 -0.07
CA CYS A 183 21.27 -20.00 0.54
C CYS A 183 21.34 -20.14 2.06
N ARG A 184 22.36 -19.53 2.69
CA ARG A 184 22.65 -19.62 4.14
C ARG A 184 22.88 -21.07 4.61
N GLY A 185 23.62 -21.85 3.82
CA GLY A 185 23.94 -23.24 4.14
C GLY A 185 22.86 -24.26 3.81
N TYR A 186 21.78 -23.86 3.13
CA TYR A 186 20.73 -24.76 2.66
C TYR A 186 20.87 -25.05 1.16
N ASP A 187 20.78 -26.32 0.81
CA ASP A 187 20.59 -26.76 -0.58
C ASP A 187 19.14 -26.49 -1.00
N TRP A 188 18.90 -26.21 -2.28
CA TRP A 188 17.56 -25.91 -2.76
C TRP A 188 17.27 -26.49 -4.15
N TRP A 189 16.02 -26.92 -4.34
CA TRP A 189 15.57 -27.58 -5.55
C TRP A 189 15.49 -26.63 -6.74
N LEU A 190 15.88 -27.15 -7.91
CA LEU A 190 15.53 -26.61 -9.21
C LEU A 190 14.37 -27.41 -9.80
N ARG A 191 13.57 -26.80 -10.68
CA ARG A 191 12.44 -27.48 -11.32
C ARG A 191 12.83 -28.44 -12.46
N SER A 192 14.09 -28.37 -12.92
CA SER A 192 14.57 -29.18 -14.05
C SER A 192 14.79 -30.63 -13.62
N PRO A 193 14.43 -31.63 -14.45
CA PRO A 193 14.68 -33.03 -14.13
C PRO A 193 16.17 -33.36 -14.07
N GLY A 194 16.52 -34.28 -13.17
CA GLY A 194 17.85 -34.85 -13.05
C GLY A 194 18.08 -36.02 -14.01
N ARG A 195 19.10 -36.84 -13.73
CA ARG A 195 19.57 -37.92 -14.62
C ARG A 195 18.61 -39.10 -14.81
N SER A 196 17.62 -39.24 -13.93
CA SER A 196 16.61 -40.30 -13.93
C SER A 196 15.33 -39.80 -13.27
N ASP A 197 14.24 -40.55 -13.42
CA ASP A 197 12.90 -40.15 -12.95
C ASP A 197 12.84 -39.91 -11.43
N ASP A 198 13.76 -40.47 -10.66
CA ASP A 198 13.88 -40.31 -9.21
C ASP A 198 14.88 -39.21 -8.79
N TYR A 199 15.43 -38.44 -9.73
CA TYR A 199 16.40 -37.36 -9.47
C TYR A 199 15.88 -36.03 -10.02
N ALA A 200 16.06 -34.96 -9.23
CA ALA A 200 15.81 -33.58 -9.66
C ALA A 200 17.06 -32.72 -9.46
N ALA A 201 17.26 -31.74 -10.35
CA ALA A 201 18.37 -30.81 -10.26
C ALA A 201 18.26 -29.94 -8.99
N TYR A 202 19.41 -29.52 -8.45
CA TYR A 202 19.45 -28.68 -7.27
C TYR A 202 20.69 -27.79 -7.29
N VAL A 203 20.70 -26.78 -6.42
CA VAL A 203 21.88 -25.98 -6.10
C VAL A 203 22.21 -26.22 -4.63
N GLY A 204 23.48 -26.47 -4.33
CA GLY A 204 23.90 -26.81 -2.97
C GLY A 204 25.41 -26.78 -2.82
N MET A 205 25.87 -26.51 -1.60
CA MET A 205 27.30 -26.43 -1.26
C MET A 205 28.14 -25.57 -2.22
N GLY A 206 27.57 -24.47 -2.73
CA GLY A 206 28.25 -23.54 -3.63
C GLY A 206 28.37 -24.01 -5.09
N TYR A 207 27.60 -25.02 -5.53
CA TYR A 207 27.55 -25.44 -6.93
C TYR A 207 26.15 -25.83 -7.40
N LEU A 208 25.93 -25.74 -8.71
CA LEU A 208 24.75 -26.22 -9.41
C LEU A 208 24.96 -27.66 -9.87
N ASN A 209 24.00 -28.55 -9.61
CA ASN A 209 24.07 -29.96 -10.01
C ASN A 209 22.89 -30.33 -10.95
N PRO A 210 23.10 -30.33 -12.29
CA PRO A 210 22.06 -30.67 -13.25
C PRO A 210 21.66 -32.15 -13.22
N SER A 211 22.60 -33.04 -12.88
CA SER A 211 22.31 -34.49 -12.74
C SER A 211 21.42 -34.78 -11.55
N GLY A 212 21.39 -33.87 -10.57
CA GLY A 212 20.44 -33.88 -9.48
C GLY A 212 20.78 -34.83 -8.33
N THR A 213 19.82 -34.95 -7.42
CA THR A 213 19.82 -35.92 -6.32
C THR A 213 18.41 -36.45 -6.08
N ASP A 214 18.29 -37.45 -5.20
CA ASP A 214 17.05 -38.16 -4.89
C ASP A 214 15.91 -37.19 -4.50
N VAL A 215 14.82 -37.22 -5.26
CA VAL A 215 13.63 -36.35 -5.11
C VAL A 215 12.96 -36.45 -3.73
N THR A 216 13.27 -37.48 -2.94
CA THR A 216 12.75 -37.68 -1.58
C THR A 216 13.63 -37.08 -0.50
N SER A 217 14.79 -36.51 -0.85
CA SER A 217 15.73 -35.90 0.08
C SER A 217 15.06 -34.82 0.94
N TYR A 218 15.26 -34.93 2.25
CA TYR A 218 14.80 -33.94 3.25
C TYR A 218 15.82 -32.83 3.50
N ARG A 219 16.98 -32.88 2.84
CA ARG A 219 18.09 -31.93 3.03
C ARG A 219 18.03 -30.75 2.08
N ILE A 220 17.09 -30.76 1.16
CA ILE A 220 16.97 -29.77 0.10
C ILE A 220 15.62 -29.10 0.25
N ASP A 221 15.68 -27.78 0.41
CA ASP A 221 14.53 -26.94 0.64
C ASP A 221 14.00 -26.38 -0.68
N MET A 222 12.90 -25.63 -0.60
CA MET A 222 12.44 -24.83 -1.73
C MET A 222 12.98 -23.41 -1.65
N ARG A 223 13.22 -22.80 -2.81
CA ARG A 223 13.58 -21.39 -2.92
C ARG A 223 12.78 -20.76 -4.05
N PRO A 224 11.66 -20.09 -3.75
CA PRO A 224 10.82 -19.49 -4.78
C PRO A 224 11.52 -18.31 -5.46
N ALA A 225 11.25 -18.19 -6.75
CA ALA A 225 11.32 -16.97 -7.52
C ALA A 225 9.91 -16.48 -7.89
N ILE A 226 9.78 -15.18 -8.13
CA ILE A 226 8.54 -14.50 -8.52
C ILE A 226 8.85 -13.40 -9.53
N ASN A 227 7.96 -13.22 -10.51
CA ASN A 227 8.08 -12.14 -11.50
C ASN A 227 7.01 -11.10 -11.23
N LEU A 228 7.40 -9.85 -11.01
CA LEU A 228 6.47 -8.73 -10.83
C LEU A 228 6.36 -7.94 -12.13
N ASN A 229 5.15 -7.48 -12.46
CA ASN A 229 4.95 -6.51 -13.53
C ASN A 229 5.44 -5.14 -13.06
N LEU A 230 6.37 -4.52 -13.81
CA LEU A 230 6.88 -3.18 -13.52
C LEU A 230 5.75 -2.14 -13.44
N SER A 231 4.75 -2.27 -14.30
CA SER A 231 3.57 -1.38 -14.33
C SER A 231 2.68 -1.50 -13.10
N SER A 232 2.80 -2.58 -12.33
CA SER A 232 2.03 -2.76 -11.09
C SER A 232 2.71 -2.12 -9.88
N ILE A 233 3.97 -1.67 -9.98
CA ILE A 233 4.67 -0.98 -8.90
C ILE A 233 4.50 0.53 -9.12
N ILE A 234 3.70 1.19 -8.28
CA ILE A 234 3.41 2.62 -8.45
C ILE A 234 4.50 3.51 -7.82
N PHE A 235 5.08 3.07 -6.70
CA PHE A 235 6.27 3.67 -6.10
C PHE A 235 6.95 2.71 -5.11
N THR A 236 8.23 2.97 -4.87
CA THR A 236 9.12 2.18 -4.02
C THR A 236 9.65 3.09 -2.91
N SER A 237 9.70 2.58 -1.68
CA SER A 237 10.22 3.31 -0.52
C SER A 237 11.19 2.46 0.29
N ALA A 238 12.08 3.10 1.04
CA ALA A 238 12.87 2.45 2.08
C ALA A 238 11.91 1.67 3.00
N ALA A 239 12.28 0.44 3.36
CA ALA A 239 11.37 -0.42 4.10
C ALA A 239 11.13 0.06 5.53
N GLU A 240 12.04 0.87 6.07
CA GLU A 240 11.93 1.56 7.35
C GLU A 240 12.00 3.07 7.08
N GLY A 241 11.06 3.84 7.63
CA GLY A 241 11.08 5.31 7.56
C GLY A 241 10.79 5.94 6.18
N GLY A 242 10.80 5.16 5.09
CA GLY A 242 10.71 5.69 3.72
C GLY A 242 9.37 6.31 3.31
N LYS A 243 8.33 6.23 4.13
CA LYS A 243 7.04 6.92 3.93
C LYS A 243 6.78 7.92 5.05
N SER A 244 7.77 8.78 5.32
CA SER A 244 7.61 9.88 6.28
C SER A 244 6.49 10.82 5.83
N SER A 245 5.60 11.15 6.77
CA SER A 245 4.51 12.10 6.58
C SER A 245 4.50 13.05 7.76
N GLY A 246 4.11 14.30 7.53
CA GLY A 246 3.67 15.20 8.59
C GLY A 246 2.38 14.68 9.25
N SER A 247 1.87 15.46 10.21
CA SER A 247 0.57 15.18 10.83
C SER A 247 -0.50 15.02 9.74
N VAL A 248 -1.31 13.96 9.86
CA VAL A 248 -2.38 13.68 8.90
C VAL A 248 -3.29 14.91 8.76
N GLY A 249 -3.51 15.35 7.53
CA GLY A 249 -4.27 16.56 7.22
C GLY A 249 -3.48 17.55 6.35
N ALA A 250 -3.81 18.84 6.48
CA ALA A 250 -3.29 19.89 5.59
C ALA A 250 -1.76 19.93 5.51
N GLY A 251 -1.07 19.84 6.64
CA GLY A 251 0.40 19.88 6.73
C GLY A 251 1.10 18.53 6.53
N ALA A 252 0.45 17.54 5.90
CA ALA A 252 1.01 16.19 5.81
C ALA A 252 2.21 16.06 4.87
N LEU A 253 2.34 16.94 3.87
CA LEU A 253 3.40 16.84 2.87
C LEU A 253 4.78 17.14 3.47
N THR A 254 5.68 16.16 3.36
CA THR A 254 7.08 16.26 3.78
C THR A 254 8.02 15.80 2.68
N GLU A 255 9.23 16.38 2.63
CA GLU A 255 10.26 15.93 1.70
C GLU A 255 10.74 14.51 2.06
N PRO A 256 10.93 13.62 1.07
CA PRO A 256 11.63 12.35 1.28
C PRO A 256 13.05 12.56 1.80
N SER A 257 13.47 11.71 2.74
CA SER A 257 14.82 11.76 3.29
C SER A 257 15.83 11.11 2.34
N ALA A 258 17.11 11.24 2.67
CA ALA A 258 18.14 10.45 1.98
C ALA A 258 17.97 8.96 2.33
N TYR A 259 18.17 8.08 1.36
CA TYR A 259 18.19 6.65 1.59
C TYR A 259 19.40 6.28 2.45
N ASP A 260 19.19 5.45 3.47
CA ASP A 260 20.22 5.06 4.44
C ASP A 260 21.18 3.98 3.91
N GLY A 261 20.85 3.34 2.79
CA GLY A 261 21.61 2.26 2.18
C GLY A 261 21.38 0.88 2.79
N ASN A 262 20.58 0.74 3.86
CA ASN A 262 20.56 -0.44 4.71
C ASN A 262 19.16 -1.02 4.97
N SER A 263 18.09 -0.22 4.91
CA SER A 263 16.75 -0.69 5.31
C SER A 263 16.12 -1.68 4.34
N GLY A 264 16.73 -1.90 3.15
CA GLY A 264 16.06 -2.53 2.01
C GLY A 264 14.89 -1.68 1.49
N TRP A 265 14.14 -2.22 0.53
CA TRP A 265 13.04 -1.57 -0.16
C TRP A 265 11.71 -2.26 0.12
N LYS A 266 10.63 -1.48 0.08
CA LYS A 266 9.26 -1.92 0.21
C LYS A 266 8.47 -1.38 -0.99
N LEU A 267 7.54 -2.18 -1.48
CA LEU A 267 6.76 -1.83 -2.66
C LEU A 267 5.39 -1.30 -2.26
N THR A 268 4.93 -0.28 -3.00
CA THR A 268 3.50 0.04 -3.09
C THR A 268 3.01 -0.46 -4.43
N VAL A 269 2.08 -1.41 -4.41
CA VAL A 269 1.56 -2.05 -5.61
C VAL A 269 0.15 -1.59 -5.94
N LEU A 270 -0.14 -1.48 -7.22
CA LEU A 270 -1.46 -1.17 -7.75
C LEU A 270 -2.43 -2.32 -7.41
N ASP A 271 -3.46 -2.00 -6.66
CA ASP A 271 -4.60 -2.86 -6.40
C ASP A 271 -5.76 -2.42 -7.31
N SER A 272 -5.97 -3.15 -8.39
CA SER A 272 -6.99 -2.84 -9.39
C SER A 272 -8.42 -2.96 -8.87
N SER A 273 -8.64 -3.52 -7.69
CA SER A 273 -9.96 -3.54 -7.05
C SER A 273 -10.35 -2.18 -6.47
N ARG A 274 -9.38 -1.30 -6.22
CA ARG A 274 -9.60 0.05 -5.68
C ARG A 274 -10.01 1.02 -6.78
N SER A 275 -11.24 1.50 -6.71
CA SER A 275 -11.78 2.50 -7.63
C SER A 275 -11.81 3.86 -6.93
N PHE A 276 -10.79 4.69 -7.17
CA PHE A 276 -10.61 5.97 -6.49
C PHE A 276 -10.45 7.09 -7.52
N THR A 277 -11.07 8.23 -7.26
CA THR A 277 -10.84 9.46 -8.03
C THR A 277 -10.74 10.66 -7.10
N ALA A 278 -9.98 11.67 -7.51
CA ALA A 278 -9.87 12.92 -6.78
C ALA A 278 -9.86 14.11 -7.75
N SER A 279 -10.43 15.22 -7.33
CA SER A 279 -10.51 16.45 -8.11
C SER A 279 -10.35 17.67 -7.22
N ARG A 280 -10.01 18.79 -7.87
CA ARG A 280 -10.05 20.12 -7.27
C ARG A 280 -11.03 20.95 -8.09
N ALA A 281 -12.02 21.54 -7.45
CA ALA A 281 -13.05 22.31 -8.15
C ALA A 281 -12.52 23.63 -8.72
N ASP A 282 -11.58 24.26 -8.02
CA ASP A 282 -10.98 25.51 -8.45
C ASP A 282 -9.69 25.26 -9.26
N SER A 283 -9.45 26.10 -10.27
CA SER A 283 -8.25 26.07 -11.12
C SER A 283 -7.34 27.28 -10.88
N ALA A 284 -7.55 28.01 -9.78
CA ALA A 284 -6.80 29.21 -9.48
C ALA A 284 -5.37 28.88 -9.08
N SER A 285 -4.44 29.76 -9.46
CA SER A 285 -3.08 29.73 -8.93
C SER A 285 -3.12 29.91 -7.42
N VAL A 286 -2.23 29.20 -6.72
CA VAL A 286 -2.17 29.17 -5.26
C VAL A 286 -0.76 29.56 -4.80
N PRO A 287 -0.61 30.49 -3.85
CA PRO A 287 0.70 30.76 -3.26
C PRO A 287 1.26 29.54 -2.53
N SER A 288 2.59 29.40 -2.48
CA SER A 288 3.22 28.44 -1.56
C SER A 288 2.81 28.76 -0.11
N GLY A 289 2.60 27.74 0.71
CA GLY A 289 2.14 27.87 2.10
C GLY A 289 0.62 27.95 2.26
N ASP A 290 -0.12 28.22 1.19
CA ASP A 290 -1.59 28.26 1.23
C ASP A 290 -2.18 26.84 1.13
N THR A 291 -3.43 26.69 1.56
CA THR A 291 -4.13 25.41 1.65
C THR A 291 -5.26 25.32 0.62
N ILE A 292 -5.30 24.20 -0.10
CA ILE A 292 -6.33 23.87 -1.07
C ILE A 292 -7.23 22.73 -0.55
N VAL A 293 -8.43 22.62 -1.14
CA VAL A 293 -9.37 21.53 -0.87
C VAL A 293 -9.34 20.55 -2.04
N ILE A 294 -9.21 19.26 -1.74
CA ILE A 294 -9.28 18.17 -2.70
C ILE A 294 -10.50 17.31 -2.36
N ASP A 295 -11.44 17.21 -3.30
CA ASP A 295 -12.57 16.30 -3.20
C ASP A 295 -12.18 14.93 -3.74
N TYR A 296 -12.65 13.85 -3.13
CA TYR A 296 -12.40 12.50 -3.63
C TYR A 296 -13.60 11.58 -3.42
N THR A 297 -13.59 10.50 -4.20
CA THR A 297 -14.60 9.44 -4.13
C THR A 297 -13.94 8.06 -4.21
N GLY A 298 -14.55 7.09 -3.54
CA GLY A 298 -14.12 5.69 -3.56
C GLY A 298 -12.85 5.41 -2.77
N ALA A 299 -12.55 6.20 -1.74
CA ALA A 299 -11.49 5.86 -0.80
C ALA A 299 -11.84 4.56 -0.06
N THR A 300 -10.88 3.65 0.07
CA THR A 300 -11.07 2.45 0.89
C THR A 300 -11.07 2.85 2.36
N VAL A 301 -11.97 2.25 3.15
CA VAL A 301 -12.11 2.52 4.58
C VAL A 301 -11.72 1.27 5.35
N GLY A 302 -10.97 1.45 6.43
CA GLY A 302 -10.53 0.37 7.30
C GLY A 302 -9.34 0.80 8.13
N SER A 303 -8.89 -0.11 9.01
CA SER A 303 -7.58 0.03 9.64
C SER A 303 -6.55 0.37 8.56
N ASN A 304 -5.55 1.19 8.91
CA ASN A 304 -4.40 1.51 8.06
C ASN A 304 -4.67 2.02 6.62
N GLU A 305 -5.90 2.46 6.32
CA GLU A 305 -6.26 3.12 5.07
C GLU A 305 -6.10 4.64 5.14
N PHE A 306 -5.58 5.23 4.06
CA PHE A 306 -5.33 6.66 3.93
C PHE A 306 -5.69 7.15 2.53
N VAL A 307 -6.01 8.44 2.44
CA VAL A 307 -5.83 9.20 1.19
C VAL A 307 -4.50 9.91 1.32
N SER A 308 -3.64 9.73 0.32
CA SER A 308 -2.29 10.26 0.30
C SER A 308 -2.02 11.07 -0.94
N ALA A 309 -1.02 11.93 -0.84
CA ALA A 309 -0.61 12.84 -1.88
C ALA A 309 0.89 12.74 -2.14
N ILE A 310 1.25 12.84 -3.41
CA ILE A 310 2.62 13.03 -3.88
C ILE A 310 2.66 14.30 -4.72
N LEU A 311 3.54 15.23 -4.37
CA LEU A 311 3.77 16.44 -5.15
C LEU A 311 4.99 16.27 -6.05
N LEU A 312 4.79 16.54 -7.34
CA LEU A 312 5.83 16.47 -8.37
C LEU A 312 6.11 17.84 -8.96
N ASP A 313 7.37 18.08 -9.33
CA ASP A 313 7.73 19.22 -10.17
C ASP A 313 7.26 19.04 -11.63
N SER A 314 7.46 20.08 -12.45
CA SER A 314 7.12 20.08 -13.88
C SER A 314 7.86 19.02 -14.71
N SER A 315 8.98 18.48 -14.21
CA SER A 315 9.75 17.40 -14.84
C SER A 315 9.30 16.01 -14.38
N GLY A 316 8.36 15.93 -13.43
CA GLY A 316 7.86 14.70 -12.85
C GLY A 316 8.71 14.15 -11.71
N ASN A 317 9.67 14.93 -11.18
CA ASN A 317 10.46 14.53 -10.02
C ASN A 317 9.62 14.62 -8.75
N LEU A 318 9.75 13.62 -7.90
CA LEU A 318 9.06 13.59 -6.61
C LEU A 318 9.70 14.56 -5.63
N LEU A 319 8.90 15.50 -5.12
CA LEU A 319 9.33 16.50 -4.16
C LEU A 319 8.83 16.21 -2.75
N TYR A 320 7.54 15.85 -2.62
CA TYR A 320 6.91 15.64 -1.31
C TYR A 320 5.97 14.43 -1.34
N TYR A 321 5.82 13.80 -0.19
CA TYR A 321 4.82 12.77 0.09
C TYR A 321 4.13 13.07 1.43
N GLY A 322 2.85 12.71 1.56
CA GLY A 322 2.13 12.84 2.83
C GLY A 322 0.76 12.17 2.84
N LYS A 323 0.32 11.77 4.02
CA LYS A 323 -1.00 11.18 4.28
C LYS A 323 -1.98 12.30 4.59
N ILE A 324 -2.75 12.74 3.59
CA ILE A 324 -3.58 13.94 3.70
C ILE A 324 -4.91 13.67 4.43
N GLN A 325 -5.34 12.41 4.52
CA GLN A 325 -6.52 12.03 5.29
C GLN A 325 -6.42 10.59 5.80
N SER A 326 -6.80 10.35 7.06
CA SER A 326 -7.01 9.00 7.59
C SER A 326 -8.38 8.46 7.17
N LYS A 327 -8.43 7.19 6.76
CA LYS A 327 -9.65 6.46 6.43
C LYS A 327 -9.85 5.25 7.35
N PHE A 328 -9.45 5.39 8.61
CA PHE A 328 -9.72 4.41 9.67
C PHE A 328 -11.21 4.06 9.79
N SER A 329 -12.05 5.10 9.80
CA SER A 329 -13.51 5.04 9.81
C SER A 329 -14.05 6.31 9.15
N GLY A 330 -15.12 6.22 8.37
CA GLY A 330 -15.73 7.39 7.73
C GLY A 330 -16.30 7.10 6.34
N ASN A 331 -16.60 8.17 5.60
CA ASN A 331 -17.14 8.07 4.25
C ASN A 331 -16.01 7.82 3.23
N ALA A 332 -16.29 6.95 2.26
CA ALA A 332 -15.42 6.72 1.10
C ALA A 332 -15.31 7.98 0.21
N ASP A 333 -16.33 8.84 0.28
CA ASP A 333 -16.45 10.08 -0.51
C ASP A 333 -16.47 11.27 0.45
N ASP A 334 -15.49 12.17 0.31
CA ASP A 334 -15.24 13.26 1.25
C ASP A 334 -14.19 14.23 0.66
N SER A 335 -13.74 15.22 1.43
CA SER A 335 -12.70 16.17 1.04
C SER A 335 -11.48 16.07 1.96
N ALA A 336 -10.32 16.52 1.48
CA ALA A 336 -9.09 16.67 2.25
C ALA A 336 -8.50 18.06 2.04
N LEU A 337 -7.92 18.62 3.10
CA LEU A 337 -7.11 19.83 3.02
C LEU A 337 -5.67 19.45 2.69
N VAL A 338 -5.03 20.23 1.82
CA VAL A 338 -3.62 20.06 1.47
C VAL A 338 -2.94 21.42 1.44
N THR A 339 -1.95 21.62 2.30
CA THR A 339 -1.09 22.81 2.29
C THR A 339 0.00 22.61 1.24
N ILE A 340 0.12 23.56 0.31
CA ILE A 340 1.21 23.58 -0.67
C ILE A 340 2.50 23.94 0.09
N PRO A 341 3.58 23.14 0.00
CA PRO A 341 4.81 23.42 0.73
C PRO A 341 5.35 24.83 0.49
N ASP A 342 5.84 25.47 1.56
CA ASP A 342 6.45 26.79 1.50
C ASP A 342 7.74 26.78 0.66
N GLY A 343 8.07 27.91 0.04
CA GLY A 343 9.33 28.10 -0.68
C GLY A 343 9.38 27.45 -2.06
N LEU A 344 8.29 26.87 -2.55
CA LEU A 344 8.15 26.46 -3.94
C LEU A 344 8.23 27.67 -4.86
N THR A 345 8.99 27.54 -5.94
CA THR A 345 9.09 28.56 -6.99
C THR A 345 7.81 28.65 -7.80
N ASP A 346 7.53 29.83 -8.38
CA ASP A 346 6.42 29.99 -9.30
C ASP A 346 6.54 29.01 -10.48
N GLY A 347 5.44 28.33 -10.81
CA GLY A 347 5.43 27.31 -11.85
C GLY A 347 4.29 26.31 -11.73
N THR A 348 4.36 25.27 -12.57
CA THR A 348 3.37 24.18 -12.59
C THR A 348 3.92 22.94 -11.91
N TYR A 349 3.08 22.34 -11.08
CA TYR A 349 3.34 21.13 -10.32
C TYR A 349 2.19 20.14 -10.55
N THR A 350 2.44 18.86 -10.26
CA THR A 350 1.40 17.82 -10.31
C THR A 350 1.24 17.20 -8.94
N LEU A 351 0.04 17.26 -8.40
CA LEU A 351 -0.37 16.58 -7.18
C LEU A 351 -1.04 15.26 -7.57
N LYS A 352 -0.40 14.14 -7.23
CA LYS A 352 -0.95 12.79 -7.40
C LYS A 352 -1.64 12.37 -6.11
N ILE A 353 -2.95 12.18 -6.18
CA ILE A 353 -3.79 11.77 -5.06
C ILE A 353 -4.22 10.32 -5.26
N PHE A 354 -4.22 9.51 -4.20
CA PHE A 354 -4.57 8.10 -4.27
C PHE A 354 -5.05 7.58 -2.91
N SER A 355 -5.85 6.52 -2.92
CA SER A 355 -6.18 5.76 -1.73
C SER A 355 -5.15 4.65 -1.53
N GLU A 356 -4.52 4.58 -0.36
CA GLU A 356 -3.53 3.55 -0.04
C GLU A 356 -3.76 2.92 1.32
N GLN A 357 -3.41 1.63 1.39
CA GLN A 357 -3.24 0.88 2.60
C GLN A 357 -1.76 0.91 3.01
N CYS A 358 -1.49 1.43 4.20
CA CYS A 358 -0.15 1.46 4.79
C CYS A 358 0.04 0.27 5.75
N ASN A 359 0.59 -0.84 5.27
CA ASN A 359 0.75 -2.09 6.03
C ASN A 359 1.93 -2.07 7.02
N GLY A 360 2.58 -0.92 7.18
CA GLY A 360 3.75 -0.75 8.05
C GLY A 360 5.05 -1.12 7.36
N ASP A 361 6.13 -1.13 8.14
CA ASP A 361 7.47 -1.41 7.63
C ASP A 361 7.60 -2.88 7.20
N LYS A 362 8.37 -3.11 6.14
CA LYS A 362 8.69 -4.46 5.62
C LYS A 362 7.48 -5.30 5.17
N LEU A 363 6.35 -4.65 4.87
CA LEU A 363 5.14 -5.26 4.32
C LEU A 363 4.67 -4.48 3.09
N THR A 364 4.26 -5.18 2.04
CA THR A 364 3.78 -4.55 0.80
C THR A 364 2.59 -3.63 1.09
N ASP A 365 2.59 -2.42 0.54
CA ASP A 365 1.44 -1.52 0.57
C ASP A 365 0.58 -1.70 -0.69
N LEU A 366 -0.73 -1.52 -0.56
CA LEU A 366 -1.69 -1.62 -1.67
C LEU A 366 -2.29 -0.23 -1.94
N ALA A 367 -2.47 0.13 -3.20
CA ALA A 367 -2.98 1.46 -3.54
C ALA A 367 -3.81 1.47 -4.82
N SER A 368 -4.70 2.45 -4.94
CA SER A 368 -5.39 2.78 -6.18
C SER A 368 -4.41 3.35 -7.22
N ALA A 369 -4.90 3.50 -8.46
CA ALA A 369 -4.23 4.37 -9.42
C ALA A 369 -4.21 5.82 -8.92
N PHE A 370 -3.25 6.62 -9.42
CA PHE A 370 -3.17 8.04 -9.13
C PHE A 370 -4.26 8.83 -9.86
N SER A 371 -4.95 9.72 -9.15
CA SER A 371 -5.62 10.88 -9.74
C SER A 371 -4.64 12.05 -9.78
N ALA A 372 -4.35 12.59 -10.96
CA ALA A 372 -3.40 13.67 -11.13
C ALA A 372 -4.11 15.02 -11.24
N ILE A 373 -3.72 15.97 -10.40
CA ILE A 373 -4.25 17.33 -10.34
C ILE A 373 -3.09 18.29 -10.62
N ASN A 374 -3.24 19.15 -11.63
CA ASN A 374 -2.26 20.19 -11.91
C ASN A 374 -2.45 21.37 -10.96
N ILE A 375 -1.36 21.83 -10.36
CA ILE A 375 -1.32 22.97 -9.46
C ILE A 375 -0.40 24.03 -10.07
N THR A 376 -0.88 25.28 -10.15
CA THR A 376 -0.05 26.42 -10.51
C THR A 376 0.31 27.18 -9.23
N VAL A 377 1.60 27.24 -8.91
CA VAL A 377 2.13 28.07 -7.83
C VAL A 377 2.49 29.43 -8.38
N ASP A 378 1.98 30.48 -7.75
CA ASP A 378 2.25 31.88 -8.11
C ASP A 378 2.25 32.73 -6.84
N ALA A 379 3.41 33.24 -6.46
CA ALA A 379 3.58 34.07 -5.28
C ALA A 379 2.77 35.39 -5.34
N SER A 380 2.39 35.84 -6.53
CA SER A 380 1.57 37.03 -6.75
C SER A 380 0.07 36.75 -6.75
N ALA A 381 -0.34 35.47 -6.74
CA ALA A 381 -1.74 35.10 -6.65
C ALA A 381 -2.36 35.64 -5.35
N PRO A 382 -3.63 36.07 -5.39
CA PRO A 382 -4.32 36.49 -4.18
C PRO A 382 -4.34 35.31 -3.21
N ARG A 383 -3.75 35.51 -2.02
CA ARG A 383 -3.79 34.52 -0.95
C ARG A 383 -5.24 34.21 -0.63
N THR A 384 -5.64 32.98 -0.89
CA THR A 384 -6.88 32.45 -0.33
C THR A 384 -6.58 32.19 1.12
N TYR A 385 -6.91 33.16 1.98
CA TYR A 385 -7.18 32.85 3.36
C TYR A 385 -8.45 32.01 3.37
N THR A 386 -8.28 30.72 3.11
CA THR A 386 -9.13 29.70 3.69
C THR A 386 -8.84 29.84 5.18
N LEU A 387 -9.54 30.77 5.85
CA LEU A 387 -9.92 30.51 7.24
C LEU A 387 -10.35 29.04 7.23
N PRO A 388 -9.94 28.21 8.20
CA PRO A 388 -10.70 27.00 8.41
C PRO A 388 -12.14 27.49 8.67
N VAL A 389 -12.96 27.53 7.62
CA VAL A 389 -14.27 26.92 7.70
C VAL A 389 -13.93 25.62 8.39
N PRO A 390 -14.43 25.36 9.60
CA PRO A 390 -14.23 24.05 10.18
C PRO A 390 -14.75 23.09 9.11
N VAL A 391 -13.83 22.51 8.33
CA VAL A 391 -14.00 21.19 7.80
C VAL A 391 -14.36 20.46 9.07
N SER A 392 -15.58 19.97 9.10
CA SER A 392 -16.00 18.98 10.06
C SER A 392 -14.82 18.04 10.23
N VAL A 393 -14.03 18.24 11.30
CA VAL A 393 -13.50 17.10 12.02
C VAL A 393 -14.76 16.26 12.18
N PRO A 394 -14.81 15.01 11.70
CA PRO A 394 -15.88 14.14 12.12
C PRO A 394 -15.74 14.08 13.64
N ILE A 395 -16.43 14.96 14.35
CA ILE A 395 -16.66 14.81 15.77
C ILE A 395 -17.68 13.70 15.78
N SER A 396 -17.19 12.47 15.80
CA SER A 396 -18.01 11.31 16.04
C SER A 396 -18.46 11.39 17.49
N ILE A 397 -19.63 11.97 17.73
CA ILE A 397 -20.27 11.93 19.04
C ILE A 397 -20.99 10.59 19.13
N SER A 398 -20.43 9.66 19.89
CA SER A 398 -21.17 8.49 20.33
C SER A 398 -21.74 8.77 21.73
N VAL A 399 -23.06 8.71 21.81
CA VAL A 399 -23.78 8.61 23.09
C VAL A 399 -24.09 7.15 23.28
N ALA A 400 -23.48 6.50 24.27
CA ALA A 400 -23.75 5.10 24.55
C ALA A 400 -25.12 4.95 25.21
N ASP A 401 -26.17 4.69 24.41
CA ASP A 401 -27.48 4.30 24.90
C ASP A 401 -27.71 2.80 24.74
N GLY A 402 -28.29 2.19 25.77
CA GLY A 402 -28.90 0.88 25.67
C GLY A 402 -30.19 0.95 24.86
N GLU A 403 -30.18 0.27 23.72
CA GLU A 403 -31.33 -0.22 22.92
C GLU A 403 -32.26 0.77 22.16
N THR A 404 -32.45 0.41 20.87
CA THR A 404 -33.55 0.64 19.91
C THR A 404 -33.60 1.86 18.96
N GLU A 405 -33.55 1.50 17.67
CA GLU A 405 -34.08 2.02 16.38
C GLU A 405 -34.38 3.51 16.08
N ASN A 406 -33.89 3.90 14.88
CA ASN A 406 -34.46 4.75 13.82
C ASN A 406 -34.85 6.21 14.10
N GLU A 407 -34.15 7.16 13.44
CA GLU A 407 -34.68 7.96 12.32
C GLU A 407 -33.60 8.94 11.79
N GLU A 408 -33.27 8.84 10.49
CA GLU A 408 -32.49 9.85 9.77
C GLU A 408 -33.34 11.11 9.58
N SER A 409 -32.98 12.19 10.27
CA SER A 409 -33.49 13.54 10.00
C SER A 409 -32.38 14.40 9.39
N GLN A 410 -32.41 14.56 8.07
CA GLN A 410 -31.61 15.55 7.35
C GLN A 410 -32.19 16.96 7.59
N VAL A 411 -31.51 17.79 8.39
CA VAL A 411 -31.77 19.23 8.48
C VAL A 411 -30.46 20.00 8.25
N SER A 412 -30.41 20.70 7.12
CA SER A 412 -29.33 21.62 6.78
C SER A 412 -29.46 22.93 7.56
N THR A 413 -28.62 23.11 8.60
CA THR A 413 -28.12 24.42 9.04
C THR A 413 -26.73 24.21 9.64
N LYS A 414 -25.76 25.03 9.23
CA LYS A 414 -24.34 24.89 9.55
C LYS A 414 -24.11 25.28 11.02
N LYS A 415 -24.09 24.30 11.93
CA LYS A 415 -23.84 24.51 13.38
C LYS A 415 -22.35 24.58 13.71
N ASP A 416 -21.97 25.45 14.63
CA ASP A 416 -20.60 25.53 15.19
C ASP A 416 -20.29 24.28 16.04
N TRP A 417 -19.03 23.86 16.16
CA TRP A 417 -18.66 22.67 16.93
C TRP A 417 -19.04 22.80 18.42
N LEU A 418 -19.04 24.03 18.94
CA LEU A 418 -19.54 24.33 20.28
C LEU A 418 -21.05 24.09 20.39
N GLU A 419 -21.82 24.45 19.37
CA GLU A 419 -23.26 24.18 19.34
C GLU A 419 -23.53 22.68 19.29
N ILE A 420 -22.70 21.91 18.57
CA ILE A 420 -22.81 20.45 18.52
C ILE A 420 -22.50 19.82 19.88
N VAL A 421 -21.45 20.28 20.57
CA VAL A 421 -21.12 19.81 21.92
C VAL A 421 -22.23 20.18 22.91
N ASP A 422 -22.74 21.41 22.83
CA ASP A 422 -23.81 21.88 23.70
C ASP A 422 -25.13 21.14 23.45
N ASP A 423 -25.46 20.83 22.20
CA ASP A 423 -26.61 20.03 21.80
C ASP A 423 -26.49 18.59 22.32
N ALA A 424 -25.33 17.95 22.19
CA ALA A 424 -25.09 16.60 22.70
C ALA A 424 -25.23 16.53 24.23
N ILE A 425 -24.75 17.57 24.92
CA ILE A 425 -24.96 17.72 26.36
C ILE A 425 -26.45 17.93 26.65
N ASP A 426 -27.15 18.78 25.91
CA ASP A 426 -28.60 19.01 26.11
C ASP A 426 -29.44 17.75 25.87
N GLU A 427 -29.08 16.93 24.89
CA GLU A 427 -29.71 15.63 24.65
C GLU A 427 -29.43 14.66 25.79
N ALA A 428 -28.20 14.58 26.28
CA ALA A 428 -27.86 13.77 27.45
C ALA A 428 -28.59 14.24 28.71
N ILE A 429 -28.78 15.55 28.89
CA ILE A 429 -29.57 16.12 29.99
C ILE A 429 -31.04 15.70 29.87
N LYS A 430 -31.63 15.75 28.66
CA LYS A 430 -33.02 15.35 28.42
C LYS A 430 -33.28 13.88 28.75
N LYS A 431 -32.29 13.01 28.53
CA LYS A 431 -32.40 11.57 28.87
C LYS A 431 -32.44 11.31 30.37
N GLY A 432 -31.88 12.20 31.20
CA GLY A 432 -31.98 12.16 32.67
C GLY A 432 -31.14 11.08 33.37
N ASP A 433 -30.71 10.04 32.65
CA ASP A 433 -29.86 8.97 33.15
C ASP A 433 -28.35 9.26 32.98
N SER A 434 -27.48 8.37 33.48
CA SER A 434 -26.02 8.54 33.35
C SER A 434 -25.58 8.37 31.91
N GLN A 435 -24.81 9.35 31.40
CA GLN A 435 -24.44 9.42 29.98
C GLN A 435 -22.95 9.69 29.82
N THR A 436 -22.32 9.05 28.84
CA THR A 436 -20.92 9.31 28.46
C THR A 436 -20.87 9.82 27.03
N ILE A 437 -20.24 10.97 26.84
CA ILE A 437 -20.11 11.66 25.55
C ILE A 437 -18.64 11.65 25.15
N TYR A 438 -18.34 11.06 24.00
CA TYR A 438 -16.99 11.02 23.44
C TYR A 438 -16.79 12.16 22.45
N LEU A 439 -15.73 12.95 22.65
CA LEU A 439 -15.36 14.10 21.84
C LEU A 439 -13.99 13.84 21.22
N TRP A 440 -13.89 13.84 19.89
CA TRP A 440 -12.64 13.62 19.17
C TRP A 440 -12.13 14.92 18.55
N GLY A 441 -10.84 15.20 18.72
CA GLY A 441 -10.19 16.42 18.21
C GLY A 441 -10.44 17.69 19.05
N VAL A 442 -11.19 17.59 20.14
CA VAL A 442 -11.45 18.71 21.06
C VAL A 442 -10.34 18.78 22.10
N THR A 443 -9.57 19.88 22.08
CA THR A 443 -8.41 20.10 22.97
C THR A 443 -8.69 21.04 24.13
N GLY A 444 -9.87 21.68 24.14
CA GLY A 444 -10.34 22.52 25.23
C GLY A 444 -11.83 22.83 25.12
N LEU A 445 -12.46 23.08 26.26
CA LEU A 445 -13.88 23.39 26.42
C LEU A 445 -14.03 24.79 27.04
N PRO A 446 -15.00 25.61 26.60
CA PRO A 446 -15.21 26.91 27.20
C PRO A 446 -15.80 26.76 28.61
N ILE A 447 -15.63 27.79 29.44
CA ILE A 447 -16.18 27.83 30.80
C ILE A 447 -17.69 27.59 30.83
N THR A 448 -18.42 28.00 29.80
CA THR A 448 -19.87 27.79 29.68
C THR A 448 -20.23 26.31 29.63
N THR A 449 -19.52 25.51 28.84
CA THR A 449 -19.69 24.05 28.76
C THR A 449 -19.29 23.38 30.08
N MET A 450 -18.22 23.85 30.73
CA MET A 450 -17.79 23.30 32.02
C MET A 450 -18.79 23.58 33.14
N ARG A 451 -19.42 24.77 33.16
CA ARG A 451 -20.54 25.07 34.09
C ARG A 451 -21.73 24.14 33.82
N LYS A 452 -22.10 23.96 32.56
CA LYS A 452 -23.18 23.06 32.14
C LYS A 452 -22.92 21.62 32.60
N LEU A 453 -21.68 21.15 32.49
CA LEU A 453 -21.27 19.81 32.94
C LEU A 453 -21.25 19.69 34.48
N LYS A 454 -20.85 20.73 35.20
CA LYS A 454 -20.89 20.79 36.67
C LYS A 454 -22.33 20.68 37.20
N ASP A 455 -23.26 21.35 36.54
CA ASP A 455 -24.68 21.35 36.91
C ASP A 455 -25.39 20.02 36.56
N ASN A 456 -24.74 19.14 35.80
CA ASN A 456 -25.27 17.84 35.35
C ASN A 456 -24.31 16.69 35.71
N PRO A 457 -24.23 16.31 37.00
CA PRO A 457 -23.22 15.39 37.53
C PRO A 457 -23.30 13.97 36.96
N GLN A 458 -24.40 13.59 36.32
CA GLN A 458 -24.65 12.30 35.66
C GLN A 458 -23.94 12.17 34.30
N ILE A 459 -23.45 13.27 33.73
CA ILE A 459 -22.80 13.28 32.42
C ILE A 459 -21.28 13.17 32.58
N THR A 460 -20.64 12.34 31.75
CA THR A 460 -19.18 12.23 31.65
C THR A 460 -18.74 12.61 30.25
N LEU A 461 -17.76 13.50 30.13
CA LEU A 461 -17.11 13.79 28.84
C LEU A 461 -15.81 13.01 28.72
N VAL A 462 -15.52 12.47 27.55
CA VAL A 462 -14.24 11.85 27.23
C VAL A 462 -13.66 12.55 26.01
N LEU A 463 -12.57 13.30 26.21
CA LEU A 463 -11.87 14.01 25.15
C LEU A 463 -10.73 13.14 24.64
N ASN A 464 -10.69 12.91 23.35
CA ASN A 464 -9.62 12.18 22.67
C ASN A 464 -8.95 13.10 21.65
N TYR A 465 -7.65 13.33 21.82
CA TYR A 465 -6.88 14.18 20.92
C TYR A 465 -5.42 13.75 20.86
N THR A 466 -4.73 14.08 19.77
CA THR A 466 -3.30 13.81 19.59
C THR A 466 -2.52 15.11 19.81
N TYR A 467 -1.48 15.06 20.64
CA TYR A 467 -0.54 16.17 20.84
C TYR A 467 0.89 15.63 20.86
N GLU A 468 1.81 16.26 20.12
CA GLU A 468 3.21 15.81 19.99
C GLU A 468 3.37 14.31 19.64
N ASN A 469 2.51 13.80 18.75
CA ASN A 469 2.46 12.39 18.33
C ASN A 469 2.12 11.39 19.45
N VAL A 470 1.56 11.87 20.56
CA VAL A 470 1.03 11.04 21.64
C VAL A 470 -0.49 11.19 21.68
N GLU A 471 -1.20 10.06 21.76
CA GLU A 471 -2.65 10.05 21.95
C GLU A 471 -2.99 10.30 23.42
N TYR A 472 -3.86 11.29 23.66
CA TYR A 472 -4.36 11.62 24.99
C TYR A 472 -5.85 11.29 25.08
N ASN A 473 -6.21 10.62 26.19
CA ASN A 473 -7.58 10.38 26.62
C ASN A 473 -7.82 11.11 27.95
N VAL A 474 -8.73 12.09 27.94
CA VAL A 474 -9.07 12.88 29.13
C VAL A 474 -10.53 12.63 29.47
N THR A 475 -10.76 11.97 30.61
CA THR A 475 -12.11 11.74 31.14
C THR A 475 -12.47 12.82 32.16
N ILE A 476 -13.58 13.50 31.95
CA ILE A 476 -14.13 14.56 32.81
C ILE A 476 -15.53 14.13 33.30
N PRO A 477 -15.62 13.53 34.49
CA PRO A 477 -16.91 13.23 35.11
C PRO A 477 -17.56 14.52 35.62
N GLY A 478 -18.82 14.80 35.27
CA GLY A 478 -19.53 16.02 35.67
C GLY A 478 -19.57 16.22 37.18
N LYS A 479 -19.75 15.14 37.95
CA LYS A 479 -19.68 15.14 39.42
C LYS A 479 -18.35 15.65 40.01
N ASN A 480 -17.28 15.67 39.22
CA ASN A 480 -15.94 16.08 39.64
C ASN A 480 -15.52 17.43 39.04
N VAL A 481 -16.38 18.10 38.26
CA VAL A 481 -16.04 19.36 37.62
C VAL A 481 -15.98 20.49 38.64
N VAL A 482 -14.84 21.19 38.65
CA VAL A 482 -14.65 22.45 39.36
C VAL A 482 -14.44 23.55 38.33
N VAL A 483 -15.12 24.68 38.51
CA VAL A 483 -15.00 25.87 37.66
C VAL A 483 -14.52 27.05 38.48
N ASP A 484 -13.56 27.78 37.92
CA ASP A 484 -13.09 29.09 38.33
C ASP A 484 -13.49 30.11 37.25
N ASP A 485 -14.22 31.16 37.67
CA ASP A 485 -14.75 32.18 36.77
C ASP A 485 -13.67 33.07 36.14
N THR A 486 -12.43 32.98 36.61
CA THR A 486 -11.27 33.66 36.02
C THR A 486 -10.65 32.92 34.84
N ILE A 487 -10.98 31.63 34.64
CA ILE A 487 -10.45 30.78 33.57
C ILE A 487 -11.49 30.64 32.46
N PRO A 488 -11.29 31.22 31.26
CA PRO A 488 -12.32 31.21 30.22
C PRO A 488 -12.40 29.89 29.44
N TRP A 489 -11.35 29.06 29.48
CA TRP A 489 -11.25 27.78 28.76
C TRP A 489 -10.52 26.71 29.57
N TYR A 490 -10.96 25.46 29.43
CA TYR A 490 -10.49 24.31 30.18
C TYR A 490 -10.02 23.21 29.24
N GLY A 491 -8.73 22.88 29.30
CA GLY A 491 -8.13 21.80 28.52
C GLY A 491 -6.63 21.73 28.84
N PRO A 492 -5.99 20.55 28.79
CA PRO A 492 -4.60 20.41 29.19
C PRO A 492 -3.65 21.35 28.43
N LEU A 493 -3.88 21.54 27.14
CA LEU A 493 -3.09 22.46 26.31
C LEU A 493 -3.35 23.94 26.63
N TYR A 494 -4.60 24.31 26.93
CA TYR A 494 -4.93 25.69 27.29
C TYR A 494 -4.38 26.05 28.68
N LEU A 495 -4.60 25.19 29.67
CA LEU A 495 -4.12 25.40 31.03
C LEU A 495 -2.59 25.40 31.08
N ASN A 496 -1.94 24.48 30.34
CA ASN A 496 -0.48 24.46 30.23
C ASN A 496 0.09 25.66 29.46
N LYS A 497 -0.69 26.35 28.63
CA LYS A 497 -0.21 27.53 27.89
C LYS A 497 -0.32 28.82 28.69
N TYR A 498 -1.36 28.95 29.52
CA TYR A 498 -1.73 30.23 30.15
C TYR A 498 -1.61 30.23 31.68
N TYR A 499 -1.48 29.07 32.32
CA TYR A 499 -1.49 28.92 33.79
C TYR A 499 -0.40 27.98 34.34
N SER A 500 0.54 27.55 33.50
CA SER A 500 1.74 26.75 33.88
C SER A 500 2.85 27.59 34.48
#